data_AF-A0AAD2U6E9-F1
#
_entry.id   AF-A0AAD2U6E9-F1
#
_cell.length_a   1.000
_cell.length_b   1.000
_cell.length_c   1.000
_cell.angle_alpha   90.00
_cell.angle_beta   90.00
_cell.angle_gamma   90.00
#
_symmetry.space_group_name_H-M   'P 1'
#
loop_
_entity.id
_entity.type
_entity.pdbx_description
1 polymer ?
#
loop_
_entity_poly.entity_id
_entity_poly.type
_entity_poly.pdbx_seq_one_letter_code
_entity_poly.pdbx_strand_id
1 'polypeptide(L)'
;MGTLNDNVFGELYNKELLWLRPYEIEIFHTLYPIELNVYTYEDDGSDITQNQRDTFINFELNKKNILDNVEKEIQKYCYEKFQIAELEGIKKVILKYLKIIHTEVGEDRKLGFIFDSIFDPELSIGVLVINEQVVEVGVQDIVL
;
A
#
# COMPACT_ATOMS: atom_id res chain seq x y z
N MET A 1 18.52 9.48 -11.48
CA MET A 1 17.81 8.24 -11.16
C MET A 1 18.86 7.26 -10.65
N GLY A 2 18.88 7.01 -9.34
CA GLY A 2 19.74 6.01 -8.72
C GLY A 2 19.05 4.64 -8.72
N THR A 3 19.84 3.57 -8.64
CA THR A 3 19.37 2.19 -8.46
C THR A 3 19.97 1.63 -7.19
N LEU A 4 19.19 0.91 -6.40
CA LEU A 4 19.59 0.26 -5.16
C LEU A 4 19.19 -1.20 -5.24
N ASN A 5 20.10 -2.12 -4.88
CA ASN A 5 19.78 -3.53 -4.76
C ASN A 5 19.67 -3.88 -3.28
N ASP A 6 18.45 -3.92 -2.78
CA ASP A 6 18.16 -4.30 -1.40
C ASP A 6 17.95 -5.81 -1.28
N ASN A 7 18.41 -6.40 -0.18
CA ASN A 7 18.34 -7.85 0.04
C ASN A 7 16.92 -8.40 0.19
N VAL A 8 15.94 -7.56 0.51
CA VAL A 8 14.53 -7.94 0.71
C VAL A 8 13.66 -7.39 -0.40
N PHE A 9 13.82 -6.12 -0.76
CA PHE A 9 13.03 -5.50 -1.82
C PHE A 9 13.52 -5.83 -3.23
N GLY A 10 14.79 -6.23 -3.38
CA GLY A 10 15.43 -6.44 -4.68
C GLY A 10 15.87 -5.14 -5.33
N GLU A 11 15.85 -5.09 -6.66
CA GLU A 11 16.23 -3.90 -7.42
C GLU A 11 15.16 -2.81 -7.33
N LEU A 12 15.55 -1.66 -6.78
CA LEU A 12 14.75 -0.47 -6.60
C LEU A 12 15.33 0.67 -7.46
N TYR A 13 14.47 1.54 -7.98
CA TYR A 13 14.87 2.77 -8.67
C TYR A 13 14.32 4.00 -7.95
N ASN A 14 15.12 5.06 -7.88
CA ASN A 14 14.76 6.28 -7.16
C ASN A 14 13.97 7.26 -8.03
N LYS A 15 12.87 7.77 -7.47
CA LYS A 15 12.05 8.87 -8.00
C LYS A 15 11.57 9.75 -6.83
N GLU A 16 12.12 10.96 -6.70
CA GLU A 16 11.64 11.99 -5.77
C GLU A 16 11.46 11.48 -4.31
N LEU A 17 12.52 10.90 -3.73
CA LEU A 17 12.57 10.29 -2.38
C LEU A 17 11.76 8.98 -2.20
N LEU A 18 11.24 8.43 -3.30
CA LEU A 18 10.63 7.11 -3.30
C LEU A 18 11.55 6.12 -4.00
N TRP A 19 11.79 4.99 -3.34
CA TRP A 19 12.43 3.83 -3.94
C TRP A 19 11.39 2.86 -4.43
N LEU A 20 11.39 2.64 -5.74
CA LEU A 20 10.27 2.02 -6.44
C LEU A 20 10.69 0.70 -7.09
N ARG A 21 9.76 -0.25 -7.19
CA ARG A 21 9.87 -1.38 -8.12
C ARG A 21 8.51 -1.80 -8.67
N PRO A 22 8.45 -2.39 -9.88
CA PRO A 22 7.23 -3.04 -10.34
C PRO A 22 6.86 -4.18 -9.40
N TYR A 23 5.56 -4.34 -9.15
CA TYR A 23 5.04 -5.39 -8.29
C TYR A 23 3.63 -5.81 -8.73
N GLU A 24 3.18 -7.00 -8.33
CA GLU A 24 1.87 -7.53 -8.71
C GLU A 24 1.11 -8.02 -7.47
N ILE A 25 -0.15 -7.59 -7.37
CA ILE A 25 -1.07 -7.97 -6.29
C ILE A 25 -2.41 -8.35 -6.90
N GLU A 26 -2.94 -9.50 -6.50
CA GLU A 26 -4.33 -9.86 -6.78
C GLU A 26 -5.22 -9.35 -5.66
N ILE A 27 -6.16 -8.46 -5.99
CA ILE A 27 -7.18 -7.94 -5.07
C ILE A 27 -8.50 -7.76 -5.82
N PHE A 28 -9.63 -7.99 -5.15
CA PHE A 28 -10.96 -8.08 -5.75
C PHE A 28 -10.99 -9.06 -6.94
N HIS A 29 -10.29 -10.18 -6.80
CA HIS A 29 -10.14 -11.22 -7.84
C HIS A 29 -9.54 -10.70 -9.16
N THR A 30 -8.80 -9.60 -9.12
CA THR A 30 -8.13 -9.00 -10.28
C THR A 30 -6.65 -8.81 -9.97
N LEU A 31 -5.79 -9.26 -10.87
CA LEU A 31 -4.35 -9.05 -10.77
C LEU A 31 -4.01 -7.63 -11.25
N TYR A 32 -3.45 -6.81 -10.36
CA TYR A 32 -3.03 -5.45 -10.66
C TYR A 32 -1.51 -5.36 -10.77
N PRO A 33 -0.96 -4.89 -11.91
CA PRO A 33 0.40 -4.40 -11.98
C PRO A 33 0.46 -3.03 -11.29
N ILE A 34 1.27 -2.92 -10.24
CA ILE A 34 1.39 -1.74 -9.39
C ILE A 34 2.86 -1.38 -9.17
N GLU A 35 3.10 -0.25 -8.50
CA GLU A 35 4.41 0.09 -7.98
C GLU A 35 4.45 -0.19 -6.45
N LEU A 36 5.51 -0.87 -6.02
CA LEU A 36 5.89 -0.93 -4.61
C LEU A 36 6.77 0.27 -4.31
N ASN A 37 6.35 1.08 -3.35
CA ASN A 37 7.00 2.33 -2.96
C ASN A 37 7.59 2.17 -1.57
N VAL A 38 8.91 2.18 -1.45
CA VAL A 38 9.61 2.22 -0.17
C VAL A 38 9.97 3.68 0.10
N TYR A 39 9.34 4.26 1.14
CA TYR A 39 9.57 5.65 1.52
C TYR A 39 10.89 5.78 2.28
N THR A 40 11.69 6.78 1.93
CA THR A 40 12.93 7.14 2.62
C THR A 40 12.98 8.66 2.83
N TYR A 41 13.78 9.09 3.79
CA TYR A 41 14.15 10.50 3.95
C TYR A 41 15.36 10.85 3.08
N GLU A 42 16.30 9.91 2.92
CA GLU A 42 17.50 10.10 2.10
C GLU A 42 17.29 9.59 0.66
N ASP A 43 17.90 10.27 -0.31
CA ASP A 43 17.76 9.97 -1.74
C ASP A 43 18.64 8.81 -2.21
N ASP A 44 19.58 8.35 -1.36
CA ASP A 44 20.49 7.22 -1.59
C ASP A 44 19.98 5.89 -1.00
N GLY A 45 18.88 5.93 -0.24
CA GLY A 45 18.24 4.76 0.37
C GLY A 45 19.04 4.13 1.51
N SER A 46 20.04 4.83 2.04
CA SER A 46 20.86 4.39 3.17
C SER A 46 20.07 4.22 4.46
N ASP A 47 18.91 4.86 4.56
CA ASP A 47 18.00 4.87 5.70
C ASP A 47 16.86 3.83 5.60
N ILE A 48 16.83 2.97 4.57
CA ILE A 48 15.88 1.86 4.53
C ILE A 48 16.11 0.96 5.75
N THR A 49 15.13 0.91 6.65
CA THR A 49 15.26 0.28 7.96
C THR A 49 15.02 -1.23 7.91
N GLN A 50 15.47 -1.95 8.93
CA GLN A 50 15.08 -3.36 9.10
C GLN A 50 13.57 -3.51 9.32
N ASN A 51 12.91 -2.56 10.00
CA ASN A 51 11.48 -2.63 10.25
C ASN A 51 10.65 -2.50 8.96
N GLN A 52 11.10 -1.71 7.98
CA GLN A 52 10.50 -1.67 6.64
C GLN A 52 10.64 -3.00 5.90
N ARG A 53 11.84 -3.61 5.95
CA ARG A 53 12.08 -4.95 5.38
C ARG A 53 11.17 -5.99 6.03
N ASP A 54 11.09 -5.98 7.36
CA ASP A 54 10.23 -6.87 8.12
C ASP A 54 8.75 -6.63 7.81
N THR A 55 8.33 -5.37 7.60
CA THR A 55 6.97 -5.02 7.16
C THR A 55 6.63 -5.73 5.86
N PHE A 56 7.52 -5.68 4.87
CA PHE A 56 7.28 -6.34 3.58
C PHE A 56 7.31 -7.86 3.70
N ILE A 57 8.25 -8.43 4.45
CA ILE A 57 8.31 -9.88 4.69
C ILE A 57 7.02 -10.37 5.34
N ASN A 58 6.55 -9.69 6.39
CA ASN A 58 5.33 -10.09 7.08
C ASN A 58 4.07 -9.86 6.25
N PHE A 59 4.06 -8.81 5.41
CA PHE A 59 3.02 -8.64 4.41
C PHE A 59 2.98 -9.84 3.45
N GLU A 60 4.10 -10.27 2.88
CA GLU A 60 4.13 -11.42 1.95
C GLU A 60 3.68 -12.72 2.64
N LEU A 61 4.11 -12.95 3.89
CA LEU A 61 3.73 -14.13 4.67
C LEU A 61 2.23 -14.18 5.02
N ASN A 62 1.61 -13.01 5.21
CA ASN A 62 0.20 -12.89 5.63
C ASN A 62 -0.70 -12.31 4.52
N LYS A 63 -0.19 -12.27 3.28
CA LYS A 63 -0.73 -11.48 2.16
C LYS A 63 -2.21 -11.70 1.95
N LYS A 64 -2.63 -12.96 1.90
CA LYS A 64 -4.04 -13.33 1.70
C LYS A 64 -4.95 -12.74 2.77
N ASN A 65 -4.61 -12.90 4.05
CA ASN A 65 -5.44 -12.43 5.16
C ASN A 65 -5.52 -10.89 5.17
N ILE A 66 -4.38 -10.23 4.94
CA ILE A 66 -4.33 -8.76 4.86
C ILE A 66 -5.22 -8.28 3.71
N LEU A 67 -5.09 -8.86 2.52
CA LEU A 67 -5.88 -8.48 1.35
C LEU A 67 -7.38 -8.74 1.55
N ASP A 68 -7.76 -9.90 2.09
CA ASP A 68 -9.16 -10.21 2.42
C ASP A 68 -9.77 -9.14 3.36
N ASN A 69 -9.00 -8.67 4.35
CA ASN A 69 -9.45 -7.60 5.26
C ASN A 69 -9.50 -6.23 4.59
N VAL A 70 -8.51 -5.91 3.76
CA VAL A 70 -8.48 -4.66 2.97
C VAL A 70 -9.70 -4.59 2.06
N GLU A 71 -10.02 -5.68 1.35
CA GLU A 71 -11.21 -5.75 0.49
C GLU A 71 -12.48 -5.47 1.29
N LYS A 72 -12.64 -6.13 2.44
CA LYS A 72 -13.81 -5.97 3.30
C LYS A 72 -13.97 -4.53 3.82
N GLU A 73 -12.90 -3.90 4.28
CA GLU A 73 -12.98 -2.55 4.82
C GLU A 73 -13.18 -1.49 3.74
N ILE A 74 -12.62 -1.68 2.53
CA ILE A 74 -12.93 -0.83 1.37
C ILE A 74 -14.41 -0.94 0.99
N GLN A 75 -14.95 -2.16 0.91
CA GLN A 75 -16.37 -2.37 0.60
C GLN A 75 -17.27 -1.64 1.60
N LYS A 76 -16.96 -1.76 2.88
CA LYS A 76 -17.65 -1.05 3.95
C LYS A 76 -17.54 0.47 3.79
N TYR A 77 -16.34 0.99 3.57
CA TYR A 77 -16.12 2.43 3.35
C TYR A 77 -16.90 2.96 2.15
N CYS A 78 -16.86 2.26 1.01
CA CYS A 78 -17.59 2.63 -0.20
C CYS A 78 -19.10 2.65 0.03
N TYR A 79 -19.62 1.68 0.77
CA TYR A 79 -21.04 1.64 1.14
C TYR A 79 -21.41 2.81 2.06
N GLU A 80 -20.65 3.03 3.13
CA GLU A 80 -20.95 4.07 4.13
C GLU A 80 -20.85 5.49 3.57
N LYS A 81 -19.87 5.75 2.70
CA LYS A 81 -19.62 7.09 2.15
C LYS A 81 -20.40 7.40 0.88
N PHE A 82 -20.54 6.41 -0.01
CA PHE A 82 -21.08 6.62 -1.35
C PHE A 82 -22.35 5.81 -1.64
N GLN A 83 -22.85 5.01 -0.67
CA GLN A 83 -24.01 4.12 -0.84
C GLN A 83 -23.82 3.08 -1.95
N ILE A 84 -22.58 2.64 -2.15
CA ILE A 84 -22.21 1.65 -3.16
C ILE A 84 -22.15 0.27 -2.52
N ALA A 85 -23.17 -0.55 -2.78
CA ALA A 85 -23.25 -1.92 -2.25
C ALA A 85 -22.80 -2.99 -3.26
N GLU A 86 -22.71 -2.65 -4.56
CA GLU A 86 -22.51 -3.63 -5.61
C GLU A 86 -21.04 -3.84 -6.00
N LEU A 87 -20.70 -5.09 -6.30
CA LEU A 87 -19.40 -5.51 -6.85
C LEU A 87 -18.99 -4.69 -8.10
N GLU A 88 -19.95 -4.31 -8.95
CA GLU A 88 -19.72 -3.46 -10.12
C GLU A 88 -19.21 -2.04 -9.74
N GLY A 89 -19.66 -1.53 -8.59
CA GLY A 89 -19.14 -0.30 -8.01
C GLY A 89 -17.72 -0.47 -7.48
N ILE A 90 -17.45 -1.56 -6.77
CA ILE A 90 -16.13 -1.86 -6.19
C ILE A 90 -15.07 -2.10 -7.27
N LYS A 91 -15.44 -2.67 -8.43
CA LYS A 91 -14.55 -2.81 -9.61
C LYS A 91 -13.96 -1.48 -10.11
N LYS A 92 -14.52 -0.34 -9.69
CA LYS A 92 -14.04 0.99 -10.06
C LYS A 92 -13.02 1.55 -9.06
N VAL A 93 -12.67 0.77 -8.04
CA VAL A 93 -11.58 1.03 -7.10
C VAL A 93 -10.37 0.23 -7.58
N ILE A 94 -9.34 0.92 -8.06
CA ILE A 94 -8.19 0.35 -8.75
C ILE A 94 -6.95 0.52 -7.88
N LEU A 95 -6.32 -0.57 -7.48
CA LEU A 95 -5.08 -0.50 -6.71
C LEU A 95 -3.96 0.10 -7.58
N LYS A 96 -3.27 1.10 -7.05
CA LYS A 96 -2.19 1.81 -7.75
C LYS A 96 -0.82 1.61 -7.12
N TYR A 97 -0.75 1.70 -5.81
CA TYR A 97 0.51 1.66 -5.08
C TYR A 97 0.40 0.83 -3.81
N LEU A 98 1.48 0.14 -3.50
CA LEU A 98 1.74 -0.39 -2.16
C LEU A 98 2.87 0.44 -1.55
N LYS A 99 2.63 1.10 -0.41
CA LYS A 99 3.59 2.00 0.23
C LYS A 99 4.12 1.37 1.52
N ILE A 100 5.42 1.10 1.58
CA ILE A 100 6.14 0.74 2.80
C ILE A 100 6.54 2.03 3.51
N ILE A 101 5.94 2.29 4.65
CA ILE A 101 6.13 3.53 5.40
C ILE A 101 7.40 3.40 6.25
N HIS A 102 8.21 4.46 6.27
CA HIS A 102 9.40 4.51 7.11
C HIS A 102 9.03 4.40 8.58
N THR A 103 9.61 3.41 9.24
CA THR A 103 9.45 3.13 10.68
C THR A 103 10.75 2.54 11.21
N GLU A 104 11.06 2.79 12.47
CA GLU A 104 12.27 2.30 13.13
C GLU A 104 12.05 0.97 13.85
N VAL A 105 13.14 0.29 14.20
CA VAL A 105 13.06 -0.96 14.99
C VAL A 105 12.43 -0.68 16.35
N GLY A 106 11.36 -1.42 16.66
CA GLY A 106 10.59 -1.25 17.89
C GLY A 106 9.34 -0.37 17.72
N GLU A 107 9.17 0.28 16.57
CA GLU A 107 7.91 0.91 16.16
C GLU A 107 6.99 -0.09 15.48
N ASP A 108 5.69 0.23 15.44
CA ASP A 108 4.73 -0.57 14.70
C ASP A 108 5.06 -0.61 13.20
N ARG A 109 4.92 -1.79 12.58
CA ARG A 109 5.12 -1.96 11.14
C ARG A 109 3.95 -1.35 10.38
N LYS A 110 4.21 -0.47 9.41
CA LYS A 110 3.17 0.28 8.70
C LYS A 110 3.24 0.10 7.18
N LEU A 111 2.10 -0.22 6.60
CA LEU A 111 1.90 -0.48 5.18
C LEU A 111 0.68 0.29 4.70
N GLY A 112 0.81 1.00 3.58
CA GLY A 112 -0.28 1.71 2.94
C GLY A 112 -0.70 1.07 1.62
N PHE A 113 -2.00 0.96 1.37
CA PHE A 113 -2.54 0.68 0.04
C PHE A 113 -3.18 1.95 -0.50
N ILE A 114 -2.88 2.29 -1.75
CA ILE A 114 -3.45 3.47 -2.42
C ILE A 114 -4.25 3.00 -3.62
N PHE A 115 -5.52 3.37 -3.64
CA PHE A 115 -6.45 3.04 -4.72
C PHE A 115 -6.97 4.30 -5.40
N ASP A 116 -6.97 4.29 -6.72
CA ASP A 116 -7.74 5.27 -7.47
C ASP A 116 -9.22 4.87 -7.46
N SER A 117 -10.09 5.86 -7.42
CA SER A 117 -11.53 5.66 -7.39
C SER A 117 -12.19 6.68 -8.29
N ILE A 118 -13.20 6.26 -9.06
CA ILE A 118 -13.99 7.21 -9.86
C ILE A 118 -15.02 7.98 -9.00
N PHE A 119 -15.22 7.55 -7.74
CA PHE A 119 -16.21 8.13 -6.83
C PHE A 119 -15.73 9.42 -6.19
N ASP A 120 -14.41 9.58 -6.12
CA ASP A 120 -13.76 10.81 -5.71
C ASP A 120 -12.49 11.00 -6.57
N PRO A 121 -12.61 11.65 -7.74
CA PRO A 121 -11.51 11.76 -8.71
C PRO A 121 -10.38 12.68 -8.24
N GLU A 122 -10.57 13.45 -7.17
CA GLU A 122 -9.54 14.31 -6.60
C GLU A 122 -8.81 13.65 -5.44
N LEU A 123 -9.44 12.68 -4.76
CA LEU A 123 -8.94 12.09 -3.53
C LEU A 123 -8.95 10.55 -3.62
N SER A 124 -7.81 9.95 -3.97
CA SER A 124 -7.59 8.51 -3.94
C SER A 124 -7.94 7.92 -2.56
N ILE A 125 -8.32 6.64 -2.51
CA ILE A 125 -8.62 5.93 -1.25
C ILE A 125 -7.32 5.36 -0.67
N GLY A 126 -7.02 5.71 0.57
CA GLY A 126 -5.92 5.13 1.35
C GLY A 126 -6.41 4.09 2.34
N VAL A 127 -5.66 3.00 2.48
CA VAL A 127 -5.85 2.00 3.54
C VAL A 127 -4.54 1.84 4.32
N LEU A 128 -4.60 2.09 5.63
CA LEU A 128 -3.47 1.92 6.54
C LEU A 128 -3.56 0.57 7.24
N VAL A 129 -2.50 -0.22 7.10
CA VAL A 129 -2.28 -1.48 7.80
C VAL A 129 -1.14 -1.31 8.79
N ILE A 130 -1.39 -1.66 10.06
CA ILE A 130 -0.42 -1.63 11.14
C ILE A 130 -0.32 -3.03 11.73
N ASN A 131 0.90 -3.60 11.79
CA ASN A 131 1.14 -4.96 12.27
C ASN A 131 0.15 -5.97 11.66
N GLU A 132 0.04 -5.94 10.32
CA GLU A 132 -0.80 -6.83 9.52
C GLU A 132 -2.32 -6.71 9.78
N GLN A 133 -2.77 -5.68 10.51
CA GLN A 133 -4.18 -5.37 10.73
C GLN A 133 -4.58 -4.07 10.04
N VAL A 134 -5.74 -4.06 9.38
CA VAL A 134 -6.32 -2.82 8.82
C VAL A 134 -6.78 -1.93 9.97
N VAL A 135 -6.22 -0.73 10.07
CA VAL A 135 -6.53 0.22 11.14
C VAL A 135 -7.43 1.35 10.63
N GLU A 136 -7.24 1.79 9.39
CA GLU A 136 -7.98 2.93 8.83
C GLU A 136 -8.18 2.82 7.32
N VAL A 137 -9.35 3.28 6.84
CA VAL A 137 -9.70 3.46 5.43
C VAL A 137 -10.29 4.86 5.25
N GLY A 138 -9.76 5.61 4.29
CA GLY A 138 -10.17 6.99 4.09
C GLY A 138 -9.57 7.63 2.85
N VAL A 139 -9.57 8.95 2.81
CA VAL A 139 -8.86 9.72 1.79
C VAL A 139 -7.35 9.52 1.98
N GLN A 140 -6.63 9.23 0.90
CA GLN A 140 -5.21 8.89 0.94
C GLN A 140 -4.35 9.95 1.64
N ASP A 141 -4.54 11.23 1.37
CA ASP A 141 -3.77 12.32 2.00
C ASP A 141 -4.04 12.50 3.51
N ILE A 142 -5.14 11.93 4.02
CA ILE A 142 -5.46 11.93 5.45
C ILE A 142 -4.84 10.72 6.14
N VAL A 143 -4.79 9.59 5.44
CA VAL A 143 -4.45 8.28 6.01
C VAL A 143 -2.95 7.94 5.86
N LEU A 144 -2.27 8.38 4.79
CA LEU A 144 -0.97 7.84 4.34
C LEU A 144 0.10 8.89 3.97
#